data_AF-A0A8C9S1A2-F1
#
_entry.id   AF-A0A8C9S1A2-F1
#
_cell.length_a   1.000
_cell.length_b   1.000
_cell.length_c   1.000
_cell.angle_alpha   90.00
_cell.angle_beta   90.00
_cell.angle_gamma   90.00
#
_symmetry.space_group_name_H-M   'P 1'
#
loop_
_entity.id
_entity.type
_entity.pdbx_description
1 polymer ?
#
loop_
_entity_poly.entity_id
_entity_poly.type
_entity_poly.pdbx_seq_one_letter_code
_entity_poly.pdbx_strand_id
1 'polypeptide(L)'
;ISDTMGTKMQFRYPGSLEELLHEVASLHESPSRGASPPSLVILDRMEHYLRPGRDGVLQQDRAAAAHISALLLDTAAFLTQKLEERGEAALSCQVIVAFDPEWEGRTSGDLTTADPILTIVDRYFPLRCTLSQDERCAPLQAAAKTEEVWQICFSRLGVTTPCSTNTEDSGLGQLWRLVVCQDGAMNFSVVSS
;
A
#
# COMPACT_ATOMS: atom_id res chain seq x y z
N ILE A 1 33.52 -21.08 -4.88
CA ILE A 1 32.32 -21.01 -4.03
C ILE A 1 31.61 -19.74 -4.48
N SER A 2 30.66 -19.88 -5.40
CA SER A 2 29.94 -18.74 -5.98
C SER A 2 28.71 -18.52 -5.11
N ASP A 3 28.81 -17.55 -4.21
CA ASP A 3 27.73 -17.10 -3.35
C ASP A 3 26.78 -16.24 -4.21
N THR A 4 25.74 -16.86 -4.76
CA THR A 4 24.64 -16.15 -5.43
C THR A 4 23.80 -15.46 -4.35
N MET A 5 24.28 -14.31 -3.86
CA MET A 5 23.45 -13.38 -3.11
C MET A 5 22.42 -12.78 -4.07
N GLY A 6 21.22 -13.37 -4.11
CA GLY A 6 20.08 -12.78 -4.78
C GLY A 6 19.84 -11.37 -4.25
N THR A 7 19.60 -10.40 -5.13
CA THR A 7 19.22 -9.04 -4.73
C THR A 7 18.01 -9.10 -3.81
N LYS A 8 18.14 -8.52 -2.61
CA LYS A 8 17.10 -8.48 -1.56
C LYS A 8 15.79 -7.82 -2.02
N MET A 9 15.83 -7.06 -3.11
CA MET A 9 14.69 -6.34 -3.67
C MET A 9 14.71 -6.44 -5.20
N GLN A 10 13.53 -6.59 -5.79
CA GLN A 10 13.34 -6.62 -7.24
C GLN A 10 12.33 -5.54 -7.64
N PHE A 11 12.66 -4.78 -8.67
CA PHE A 11 11.79 -3.76 -9.25
C PHE A 11 11.28 -4.24 -10.60
N ARG A 12 9.99 -4.04 -10.86
CA ARG A 12 9.32 -4.34 -12.13
C ARG A 12 8.45 -3.13 -12.49
N TYR A 13 8.39 -2.81 -13.79
CA TYR A 13 7.66 -1.66 -14.31
C TYR A 13 6.79 -2.11 -15.50
N PRO A 14 5.68 -2.82 -15.23
CA PRO A 14 4.78 -3.23 -16.30
C PRO A 14 4.19 -1.99 -16.98
N GLY A 15 4.14 -2.01 -18.31
CA GLY A 15 3.62 -0.93 -19.15
C GLY A 15 2.11 -0.98 -19.36
N SER A 16 1.45 -2.09 -19.00
CA SER A 16 -0.01 -2.25 -19.09
C SER A 16 -0.56 -3.11 -17.95
N LEU A 17 -1.89 -3.15 -17.82
CA LEU A 17 -2.57 -4.00 -16.84
C LEU A 17 -2.33 -5.49 -17.14
N GLU A 18 -2.31 -5.89 -18.41
CA GLU A 18 -2.06 -7.27 -18.81
C GLU A 18 -0.64 -7.71 -18.44
N GLU A 19 0.35 -6.84 -18.67
CA GLU A 19 1.74 -7.09 -18.24
C GLU A 19 1.84 -7.20 -16.72
N LEU A 20 1.14 -6.32 -15.98
CA LEU A 20 1.09 -6.39 -14.52
C LEU A 20 0.48 -7.71 -14.04
N LEU A 21 -0.67 -8.11 -14.59
CA LEU A 21 -1.33 -9.38 -14.25
C LEU A 21 -0.41 -10.58 -14.53
N HIS A 22 0.28 -10.56 -15.66
CA HIS A 22 1.22 -11.61 -16.03
C HIS A 22 2.41 -11.67 -15.05
N GLU A 23 3.02 -10.54 -14.73
CA GLU A 23 4.15 -10.48 -13.78
C GLU A 23 3.74 -10.97 -12.38
N VAL A 24 2.58 -10.54 -11.86
CA VAL A 24 2.07 -11.02 -10.57
C VAL A 24 1.82 -12.52 -10.61
N ALA A 25 1.15 -13.03 -11.66
CA ALA A 25 0.90 -14.47 -11.81
C ALA A 25 2.21 -15.27 -11.92
N SER A 26 3.25 -14.72 -12.57
CA SER A 26 4.55 -15.38 -12.71
C SER A 26 5.29 -15.56 -11.39
N LEU A 27 4.92 -14.82 -10.33
CA LEU A 27 5.49 -15.01 -9.00
C LEU A 27 5.22 -16.42 -8.46
N HIS A 28 4.16 -17.08 -8.89
CA HIS A 28 3.90 -18.49 -8.54
C HIS A 28 4.96 -19.44 -9.09
N GLU A 29 5.63 -19.07 -10.18
CA GLU A 29 6.69 -19.87 -10.79
C GLU A 29 8.06 -19.62 -10.13
N SER A 30 8.23 -18.49 -9.44
CA SER A 30 9.51 -18.06 -8.85
C SER A 30 10.15 -19.04 -7.85
N PRO A 31 9.41 -19.74 -6.95
CA PRO A 31 10.02 -20.61 -5.94
C PRO A 31 10.73 -21.83 -6.54
N SER A 32 10.41 -22.18 -7.79
CA SER A 32 11.02 -23.31 -8.51
C SER A 32 12.42 -22.99 -9.06
N ARG A 33 12.82 -21.71 -9.11
CA ARG A 33 14.12 -21.25 -9.65
C ARG A 33 15.23 -21.07 -8.59
N GLY A 34 15.04 -21.60 -7.38
CA GLY A 34 16.04 -21.58 -6.31
C GLY A 34 16.14 -20.28 -5.50
N ALA A 35 15.45 -19.20 -5.90
CA ALA A 35 15.33 -17.97 -5.12
C ALA A 35 14.41 -18.16 -3.89
N SER A 36 14.59 -17.36 -2.84
CA SER A 36 13.64 -17.28 -1.73
C SER A 36 12.38 -16.53 -2.19
N PRO A 37 11.16 -17.00 -1.86
CA PRO A 37 9.94 -16.25 -2.17
C PRO A 37 9.96 -14.86 -1.51
N PRO A 38 9.41 -13.83 -2.17
CA PRO A 38 9.29 -12.51 -1.55
C PRO A 38 8.35 -12.54 -0.33
N SER A 39 8.73 -11.81 0.71
CA SER A 39 7.91 -11.57 1.91
C SER A 39 7.13 -10.25 1.86
N LEU A 40 7.35 -9.42 0.84
CA LEU A 40 6.63 -8.17 0.62
C LEU A 40 6.49 -7.90 -0.88
N VAL A 41 5.26 -7.59 -1.30
CA VAL A 41 4.93 -7.10 -2.64
C VAL A 41 4.36 -5.69 -2.52
N ILE A 42 4.92 -4.75 -3.27
CA ILE A 42 4.44 -3.37 -3.32
C ILE A 42 3.98 -3.09 -4.75
N LEU A 43 2.71 -2.71 -4.90
CA LEU A 43 2.17 -2.17 -6.14
C LEU A 43 1.99 -0.67 -5.98
N ASP A 44 2.84 0.09 -6.66
CA ASP A 44 2.76 1.55 -6.68
C ASP A 44 1.80 2.01 -7.78
N ARG A 45 1.08 3.11 -7.52
CA ARG A 45 0.18 3.79 -8.48
C ARG A 45 -0.83 2.87 -9.17
N MET A 46 -1.53 2.02 -8.42
CA MET A 46 -2.45 1.02 -8.99
C MET A 46 -3.53 1.64 -9.89
N GLU A 47 -3.97 2.86 -9.62
CA GLU A 47 -4.94 3.58 -10.43
C GLU A 47 -4.50 3.80 -11.89
N HIS A 48 -3.20 3.85 -12.16
CA HIS A 48 -2.66 4.03 -13.52
C HIS A 48 -3.03 2.87 -14.44
N TYR A 49 -3.13 1.65 -13.89
CA TYR A 49 -3.45 0.44 -14.63
C TYR A 49 -4.97 0.23 -14.79
N LEU A 50 -5.78 0.85 -13.93
CA LEU A 50 -7.22 0.62 -13.89
C LEU A 50 -8.01 1.57 -14.78
N ARG A 51 -7.48 2.76 -15.09
CA ARG A 51 -8.10 3.73 -16.02
C ARG A 51 -7.05 4.36 -16.95
N PRO A 52 -6.43 3.59 -17.87
CA PRO A 52 -5.49 4.14 -18.83
C PRO A 52 -6.23 5.03 -19.83
N GLY A 53 -6.37 6.32 -19.52
CA GLY A 53 -7.21 7.26 -20.26
C GLY A 53 -8.66 7.22 -19.81
N ARG A 54 -9.28 8.39 -19.63
CA ARG A 54 -10.62 8.58 -19.02
C ARG A 54 -11.81 8.03 -19.85
N ASP A 55 -11.54 7.19 -20.85
CA ASP A 55 -12.52 6.67 -21.82
C ASP A 55 -12.97 5.22 -21.52
N GLY A 56 -12.49 4.63 -20.41
CA GLY A 56 -12.84 3.27 -19.99
C GLY A 56 -14.33 3.10 -19.62
N VAL A 57 -14.89 1.91 -19.91
CA VAL A 57 -16.22 1.54 -19.43
C VAL A 57 -16.11 1.17 -17.95
N LEU A 58 -16.72 1.96 -17.08
CA LEU A 58 -16.64 1.83 -15.61
C LEU A 58 -16.80 0.39 -15.06
N GLN A 59 -17.58 -0.47 -15.72
CA GLN A 59 -17.72 -1.88 -15.32
C GLN A 59 -16.47 -2.71 -15.58
N GLN A 60 -15.76 -2.46 -16.70
CA GLN A 60 -14.49 -3.12 -17.01
C GLN A 60 -13.42 -2.70 -16.01
N ASP A 61 -13.35 -1.42 -15.66
CA ASP A 61 -12.42 -0.91 -14.65
C ASP A 61 -12.67 -1.58 -13.29
N ARG A 62 -13.94 -1.76 -12.88
CA ARG A 62 -14.30 -2.44 -11.62
C ARG A 62 -13.90 -3.90 -11.62
N ALA A 63 -14.13 -4.60 -12.74
CA ALA A 63 -13.74 -5.98 -12.90
C ALA A 63 -12.21 -6.11 -12.87
N ALA A 64 -11.48 -5.22 -13.54
CA ALA A 64 -10.03 -5.13 -13.49
C ALA A 64 -9.51 -4.92 -12.07
N ALA A 65 -10.09 -3.97 -11.32
CA ALA A 65 -9.73 -3.69 -9.94
C ALA A 65 -9.92 -4.90 -9.02
N ALA A 66 -11.07 -5.58 -9.15
CA ALA A 66 -11.34 -6.81 -8.41
C ALA A 66 -10.35 -7.92 -8.77
N HIS A 67 -10.06 -8.07 -10.08
CA HIS A 67 -9.19 -9.12 -10.59
C HIS A 67 -7.75 -8.98 -10.08
N ILE A 68 -7.12 -7.81 -10.27
CA ILE A 68 -5.75 -7.61 -9.79
C ILE A 68 -5.67 -7.65 -8.25
N SER A 69 -6.67 -7.13 -7.53
CA SER A 69 -6.69 -7.22 -6.07
C SER A 69 -6.77 -8.67 -5.58
N ALA A 70 -7.67 -9.47 -6.18
CA ALA A 70 -7.80 -10.88 -5.85
C ALA A 70 -6.52 -11.65 -6.19
N LEU A 71 -5.92 -11.39 -7.35
CA LEU A 71 -4.68 -12.03 -7.78
C LEU A 71 -3.52 -11.72 -6.83
N LEU A 72 -3.34 -10.46 -6.42
CA LEU A 72 -2.31 -10.07 -5.46
C LEU A 72 -2.44 -10.81 -4.12
N LEU A 73 -3.67 -10.93 -3.60
CA LEU A 73 -3.92 -11.64 -2.35
C LEU A 73 -3.70 -13.15 -2.48
N ASP A 74 -4.14 -13.76 -3.59
CA ASP A 74 -3.90 -15.18 -3.88
C ASP A 74 -2.40 -15.48 -4.01
N THR A 75 -1.68 -14.64 -4.75
CA THR A 75 -0.22 -14.74 -4.87
C THR A 75 0.47 -14.57 -3.51
N ALA A 76 0.05 -13.63 -2.67
CA ALA A 76 0.60 -13.46 -1.33
C ALA A 76 0.31 -14.66 -0.41
N ALA A 77 -0.87 -15.26 -0.51
CA ALA A 77 -1.20 -16.49 0.22
C ALA A 77 -0.29 -17.65 -0.21
N PHE A 78 -0.09 -17.83 -1.52
CA PHE A 78 0.82 -18.83 -2.05
C PHE A 78 2.27 -18.59 -1.60
N LEU A 79 2.76 -17.35 -1.66
CA LEU A 79 4.11 -17.00 -1.23
C LEU A 79 4.31 -17.22 0.27
N THR A 80 3.30 -16.93 1.08
CA THR A 80 3.29 -17.22 2.52
C THR A 80 3.45 -18.72 2.77
N GLN A 81 2.67 -19.55 2.08
CA GLN A 81 2.82 -21.00 2.18
C GLN A 81 4.25 -21.45 1.79
N LYS A 82 4.85 -20.82 0.78
CA LYS A 82 6.23 -21.15 0.36
C LYS A 82 7.30 -20.70 1.34
N LEU A 83 7.09 -19.58 2.04
CA LEU A 83 7.95 -19.14 3.15
C LEU A 83 7.87 -20.14 4.32
N GLU A 84 6.66 -20.57 4.67
CA GLU A 84 6.43 -21.56 5.73
C GLU A 84 7.09 -22.91 5.42
N GLU A 85 6.92 -23.43 4.19
CA GLU A 85 7.56 -24.68 3.73
C GLU A 85 9.09 -24.65 3.83
N ARG A 86 9.71 -23.46 3.74
CA ARG A 86 11.16 -23.28 3.86
C ARG A 86 11.67 -23.07 5.30
N GLY A 87 10.77 -23.10 6.29
CA GLY A 87 11.12 -22.87 7.69
C GLY A 87 11.23 -21.38 8.06
N GLU A 88 10.79 -20.48 7.18
CA GLU A 88 10.66 -19.04 7.45
C GLU A 88 9.26 -18.73 8.01
N ALA A 89 8.72 -19.61 8.88
CA ALA A 89 7.35 -19.55 9.38
C ALA A 89 7.01 -18.28 10.19
N ALA A 90 8.01 -17.47 10.56
CA ALA A 90 7.80 -16.16 11.18
C ALA A 90 7.47 -15.06 10.16
N LEU A 91 7.57 -15.33 8.86
CA LEU A 91 7.35 -14.39 7.78
C LEU A 91 6.10 -14.77 6.99
N SER A 92 5.13 -13.86 6.94
CA SER A 92 4.04 -13.90 5.97
C SER A 92 4.33 -12.93 4.83
N CYS A 93 3.93 -13.28 3.61
CA CYS A 93 4.02 -12.36 2.49
C CYS A 93 2.97 -11.26 2.66
N GLN A 94 3.42 -10.01 2.73
CA GLN A 94 2.56 -8.84 2.84
C GLN A 94 2.37 -8.16 1.48
N VAL A 95 1.22 -7.52 1.29
CA VAL A 95 0.92 -6.72 0.09
C VAL A 95 0.61 -5.30 0.51
N ILE A 96 1.29 -4.33 -0.12
CA ILE A 96 0.98 -2.92 -0.02
C ILE A 96 0.59 -2.43 -1.40
N VAL A 97 -0.55 -1.75 -1.49
CA VAL A 97 -1.00 -1.11 -2.71
C VAL A 97 -1.09 0.39 -2.44
N ALA A 98 -0.43 1.19 -3.28
CA ALA A 98 -0.46 2.63 -3.19
C ALA A 98 -1.41 3.24 -4.25
N PHE A 99 -2.07 4.32 -3.85
CA PHE A 99 -2.95 5.12 -4.69
C PHE A 99 -2.56 6.60 -4.60
N ASP A 100 -2.74 7.34 -5.69
CA ASP A 100 -2.61 8.80 -5.67
C ASP A 100 -3.70 9.46 -4.81
N PRO A 101 -3.34 10.36 -3.86
CA PRO A 101 -4.31 11.17 -3.12
C PRO A 101 -5.28 11.97 -4.00
N GLU A 102 -4.84 12.48 -5.16
CA GLU A 102 -5.68 13.24 -6.09
C GLU A 102 -6.76 12.37 -6.74
N TRP A 103 -6.52 11.06 -6.81
CA TRP A 103 -7.48 10.08 -7.31
C TRP A 103 -8.61 9.80 -6.31
N GLU A 104 -8.37 10.02 -5.02
CA GLU A 104 -9.35 9.76 -3.97
C GLU A 104 -10.50 10.78 -3.94
N GLY A 105 -10.51 11.76 -4.85
CA GLY A 105 -11.57 12.77 -4.99
C GLY A 105 -11.65 13.75 -3.81
N ARG A 106 -10.68 13.73 -2.88
CA ARG A 106 -10.70 14.52 -1.64
C ARG A 106 -10.29 15.99 -1.79
N THR A 107 -10.07 16.48 -3.01
CA THR A 107 -9.81 17.90 -3.29
C THR A 107 -11.07 18.69 -3.63
N SER A 108 -12.17 18.02 -3.98
CA SER A 108 -13.48 18.65 -4.16
C SER A 108 -14.34 18.28 -2.96
N GLY A 109 -14.92 19.26 -2.27
CA GLY A 109 -15.69 19.10 -1.03
C GLY A 109 -17.00 18.29 -1.12
N ASP A 110 -17.09 17.36 -2.07
CA ASP A 110 -18.22 16.46 -2.28
C ASP A 110 -17.85 15.05 -1.78
N LEU A 111 -17.84 14.89 -0.46
CA LEU A 111 -17.58 13.64 0.27
C LEU A 111 -18.67 12.56 0.06
N THR A 112 -19.59 12.75 -0.87
CA THR A 112 -20.86 12.00 -0.89
C THR A 112 -20.88 10.79 -1.81
N THR A 113 -19.93 10.64 -2.73
CA THR A 113 -19.85 9.45 -3.60
C THR A 113 -18.43 8.89 -3.63
N ALA A 114 -18.18 7.82 -2.87
CA ALA A 114 -16.90 7.11 -2.90
C ALA A 114 -16.60 6.63 -4.33
N ASP A 115 -15.33 6.77 -4.77
CA ASP A 115 -14.93 6.24 -6.08
C ASP A 115 -15.28 4.74 -6.12
N PRO A 116 -16.06 4.30 -7.13
CA PRO A 116 -16.50 2.92 -7.19
C PRO A 116 -15.35 1.92 -7.31
N ILE A 117 -14.21 2.29 -7.89
CA ILE A 117 -13.00 1.47 -7.97
C ILE A 117 -12.35 1.34 -6.60
N LEU A 118 -12.20 2.45 -5.87
CA LEU A 118 -11.69 2.41 -4.50
C LEU A 118 -12.60 1.56 -3.61
N THR A 119 -13.91 1.64 -3.81
CA THR A 119 -14.88 0.78 -3.11
C THR A 119 -14.64 -0.71 -3.40
N ILE A 120 -14.22 -1.07 -4.62
CA ILE A 120 -13.84 -2.46 -4.92
C ILE A 120 -12.57 -2.82 -4.16
N VAL A 121 -11.51 -2.00 -4.29
CA VAL A 121 -10.19 -2.23 -3.72
C VAL A 121 -10.24 -2.33 -2.19
N ASP A 122 -10.96 -1.44 -1.53
CA ASP A 122 -11.10 -1.40 -0.07
C ASP A 122 -11.73 -2.69 0.50
N ARG A 123 -12.50 -3.44 -0.31
CA ARG A 123 -13.03 -4.76 0.11
C ARG A 123 -11.94 -5.83 0.19
N TYR A 124 -10.87 -5.69 -0.58
CA TYR A 124 -9.72 -6.59 -0.59
C TYR A 124 -8.63 -6.12 0.37
N PHE A 125 -8.46 -4.80 0.52
CA PHE A 125 -7.46 -4.16 1.38
C PHE A 125 -8.15 -3.32 2.44
N PRO A 126 -8.63 -3.92 3.55
CA PRO A 126 -9.43 -3.22 4.55
C PRO A 126 -8.61 -2.24 5.40
N LEU A 127 -7.27 -2.34 5.37
CA LEU A 127 -6.35 -1.46 6.07
C LEU A 127 -5.84 -0.38 5.12
N ARG A 128 -6.04 0.87 5.50
CA ARG A 128 -5.59 2.04 4.75
C ARG A 128 -4.55 2.80 5.56
N CYS A 129 -3.40 3.04 4.95
CA CYS A 129 -2.41 3.99 5.44
C CYS A 129 -2.57 5.30 4.68
N THR A 130 -2.76 6.41 5.38
CA THR A 130 -2.76 7.75 4.77
C THR A 130 -1.59 8.55 5.28
N LEU A 131 -0.90 9.22 4.36
CA LEU A 131 0.18 10.15 4.63
C LEU A 131 -0.30 11.57 4.31
N SER A 132 -0.31 12.46 5.28
CA SER A 132 -0.71 13.86 5.11
C SER A 132 0.33 14.80 5.70
N GLN A 133 0.58 15.94 5.08
CA GLN A 133 1.48 16.94 5.64
C GLN A 133 0.83 17.56 6.90
N ASP A 134 1.62 17.78 7.96
CA ASP A 134 1.09 18.42 9.18
C ASP A 134 0.88 19.93 8.93
N GLU A 135 -0.33 20.30 8.52
CA GLU A 135 -0.75 21.69 8.27
C GLU A 135 -0.51 22.60 9.50
N ARG A 136 -0.49 22.04 10.72
CA ARG A 136 -0.18 22.79 11.95
C ARG A 136 1.29 23.20 12.05
N CYS A 137 2.16 22.51 11.33
CA CYS A 137 3.59 22.82 11.22
C CYS A 137 3.95 23.57 9.94
N ALA A 138 3.01 23.75 8.99
CA ALA A 138 3.24 24.50 7.75
C ALA A 138 3.81 25.93 7.98
N PRO A 139 3.36 26.72 8.98
CA PRO A 139 3.95 28.03 9.26
C PRO A 139 5.39 27.96 9.79
N LEU A 140 5.74 26.89 10.51
CA LEU A 140 7.07 26.68 11.10
C LEU A 140 8.07 26.12 10.07
N GLN A 141 7.61 25.26 9.16
CA GLN A 141 8.40 24.71 8.06
C GLN A 141 8.78 25.78 7.01
N ALA A 142 7.93 26.79 6.80
CA ALA A 142 8.24 27.91 5.92
C ALA A 142 9.33 28.84 6.50
N ALA A 143 9.44 28.92 7.83
CA ALA A 143 10.42 29.75 8.53
C ALA A 143 11.75 29.01 8.81
N ALA A 144 11.69 27.71 9.05
CA ALA A 144 12.82 26.84 9.30
C ALA A 144 12.89 25.77 8.20
N LYS A 145 13.78 25.98 7.22
CA LYS A 145 14.06 25.14 6.04
C LYS A 145 14.49 23.68 6.34
N THR A 146 14.22 23.14 7.53
CA THR A 146 15.03 22.08 8.12
C THR A 146 14.35 20.74 8.30
N GLU A 147 13.03 20.63 8.47
CA GLU A 147 12.41 19.33 8.76
C GLU A 147 11.03 19.19 8.10
N GLU A 148 10.86 18.16 7.28
CA GLU A 148 9.56 17.79 6.72
C GLU A 148 8.81 16.91 7.71
N VAL A 149 7.63 17.37 8.16
CA VAL A 149 6.82 16.65 9.14
C VAL A 149 5.54 16.13 8.48
N TRP A 150 5.40 14.82 8.52
CA TRP A 150 4.28 14.06 7.97
C TRP A 150 3.49 13.38 9.09
N GLN A 151 2.19 13.27 8.89
CA GLN A 151 1.29 12.48 9.71
C GLN A 151 0.92 11.20 8.97
N ILE A 152 1.07 10.07 9.65
CA ILE A 152 0.71 8.74 9.18
C ILE A 152 -0.46 8.25 10.01
N CYS A 153 -1.54 7.82 9.36
CA CYS A 153 -2.70 7.25 10.03
C CYS A 153 -3.06 5.91 9.40
N PHE A 154 -3.29 4.91 10.24
CA PHE A 154 -3.83 3.62 9.83
C PHE A 154 -5.32 3.57 10.18
N SER A 155 -6.17 3.44 9.17
CA SER A 155 -7.62 3.33 9.33
C SER A 155 -8.10 2.01 8.77
N ARG A 156 -9.14 1.44 9.36
CA ARG A 156 -9.85 0.28 8.82
C ARG A 156 -11.18 0.75 8.23
N LEU A 157 -11.45 0.41 6.96
CA LEU A 157 -12.74 0.73 6.37
C LEU A 157 -13.85 -0.09 7.05
N GLY A 158 -14.93 0.57 7.49
CA GLY A 158 -16.06 -0.04 8.21
C GLY A 158 -16.18 0.35 9.69
N VAL A 159 -15.21 1.08 10.25
CA VAL A 159 -15.31 1.70 11.59
C VAL A 159 -15.60 3.19 11.40
N THR A 160 -16.87 3.58 11.47
CA THR A 160 -17.34 4.99 11.43
C THR A 160 -17.32 5.67 12.80
N THR A 161 -16.60 5.10 13.76
CA THR A 161 -16.45 5.72 15.09
C THR A 161 -15.24 6.66 15.04
N PRO A 162 -15.39 7.96 15.38
CA PRO A 162 -14.23 8.80 15.64
C PRO A 162 -13.41 8.11 16.71
N CYS A 163 -12.09 8.04 16.52
CA CYS A 163 -11.11 7.42 17.40
C CYS A 163 -11.50 7.57 18.88
N SER A 164 -12.24 6.57 19.38
CA SER A 164 -12.73 6.52 20.74
C SER A 164 -12.03 5.34 21.36
N THR A 165 -11.08 5.69 22.21
CA THR A 165 -10.33 4.79 23.08
C THR A 165 -11.27 3.79 23.73
N ASN A 166 -11.03 2.51 23.44
CA ASN A 166 -11.26 1.32 24.27
C ASN A 166 -11.70 0.15 23.38
N THR A 167 -10.74 -0.43 22.66
CA THR A 167 -10.76 -1.86 22.39
C THR A 167 -9.34 -2.31 22.09
N GLU A 168 -9.00 -3.45 22.65
CA GLU A 168 -7.65 -3.94 22.86
C GLU A 168 -6.93 -4.21 21.52
N ASP A 169 -5.67 -3.77 21.47
CA ASP A 169 -4.57 -4.38 20.71
C ASP A 169 -4.62 -4.36 19.17
N SER A 170 -4.98 -3.22 18.57
CA SER A 170 -4.64 -2.95 17.17
C SER A 170 -4.39 -1.46 17.02
N GLY A 171 -3.18 -1.03 16.60
CA GLY A 171 -2.81 0.38 16.39
C GLY A 171 -3.61 1.14 15.32
N LEU A 172 -4.84 0.69 15.02
CA LEU A 172 -5.81 1.31 14.15
C LEU A 172 -6.35 2.58 14.81
N GLY A 173 -6.34 3.69 14.09
CA GLY A 173 -6.66 5.02 14.61
C GLY A 173 -5.51 5.70 15.37
N GLN A 174 -4.37 5.02 15.56
CA GLN A 174 -3.18 5.65 16.13
C GLN A 174 -2.55 6.59 15.09
N LEU A 175 -2.39 7.85 15.47
CA LEU A 175 -1.71 8.85 14.66
C LEU A 175 -0.21 8.79 14.92
N TRP A 176 0.57 8.62 13.86
CA TRP A 176 2.02 8.62 13.89
C TRP A 176 2.54 9.89 13.25
N ARG A 177 3.64 10.41 13.78
CA ARG A 177 4.40 11.51 13.20
C ARG A 177 5.69 10.95 12.63
N LEU A 178 5.91 11.23 11.36
CA LEU A 178 7.16 11.00 10.64
C LEU A 178 7.86 12.35 10.45
N VAL A 179 9.08 12.48 10.97
CA VAL A 179 9.96 13.62 10.70
C VAL A 179 11.07 13.16 9.78
N VAL A 180 11.21 13.82 8.62
CA VAL A 180 12.31 13.62 7.69
C VAL A 180 13.31 14.76 7.87
N CYS A 181 14.47 14.41 8.41
CA CYS A 181 15.58 15.33 8.63
C CYS A 181 16.30 15.65 7.31
N GLN A 182 17.06 16.75 7.27
CA GLN A 182 17.81 17.15 6.06
C GLN A 182 18.85 16.12 5.58
N ASP A 183 19.35 15.30 6.49
CA ASP A 183 20.30 14.21 6.19
C ASP A 183 19.60 12.95 5.66
N GLY A 184 18.28 12.98 5.51
CA GLY A 184 17.45 11.84 5.09
C GLY A 184 17.09 10.89 6.22
N ALA A 185 17.50 11.17 7.47
CA ALA A 185 17.08 10.36 8.61
C ALA A 185 15.57 10.51 8.83
N MET A 186 14.90 9.39 9.10
CA MET A 186 13.45 9.32 9.33
C MET A 186 13.16 8.93 10.76
N ASN A 187 12.47 9.79 11.49
CA ASN A 187 12.08 9.55 12.88
C ASN A 187 10.56 9.34 12.98
N PHE A 188 10.17 8.18 13.50
CA PHE A 188 8.77 7.81 13.72
C PHE A 188 8.43 7.93 15.20
N SER A 189 7.35 8.65 15.52
CA SER A 189 6.86 8.80 16.89
C SER A 189 5.34 8.70 16.93
N VAL A 190 4.80 8.12 18.01
CA VAL A 190 3.36 8.12 18.24
C VAL A 190 2.94 9.52 18.70
N VAL A 191 1.89 10.07 18.10
CA VAL A 191 1.25 11.30 18.60
C VAL A 191 0.30 10.90 19.73
N SER A 192 0.76 11.03 20.97
CA SER A 192 -0.11 10.91 22.14
C SER A 192 -1.07 12.10 22.19
N SER A 193 -2.37 11.82 22.15
CA SER A 193 -3.46 12.78 22.32
C SER A 193 -3.54 13.30 23.75
#